data_AF-A0A8J3IJF8-F1
#
_entry.id   AF-A0A8J3IJF8-F1
#
_cell.length_a   1.000
_cell.length_b   1.000
_cell.length_c   1.000
_cell.angle_alpha   90.00
_cell.angle_beta   90.00
_cell.angle_gamma   90.00
#
_symmetry.space_group_name_H-M   'P 1'
#
loop_
_entity.id
_entity.type
_entity.pdbx_description
1 polymer ?
#
loop_
_entity_poly.entity_id
_entity_poly.type
_entity_poly.pdbx_seq_one_letter_code
_entity_poly.pdbx_strand_id
1 'polypeptide(L)'
;MTTTRRSRNTRAPASTTAGSVVAPVSTVSYAPSTHPPKFITLVGVGFLILFVVALLTQIQTNEAFITNAGQVNVYKPNWAILWQPIALIMGDLSPQDAIATIFGWGIELIYLGFVVGYELMQHSVARSGLLMGRIFKTGSWIIVGFNMWTDYNYGTLSTAAWGHAAFAFITAFIVGFFGTIGLALIEHGWSRA
;
A
#
# COMPACT_ATOMS: atom_id res chain seq x y z
N MET A 1 -40.75 -19.85 -64.62
CA MET A 1 -40.73 -19.45 -63.20
C MET A 1 -40.19 -20.65 -62.44
N THR A 2 -38.89 -20.67 -62.13
CA THR A 2 -38.17 -21.89 -61.73
C THR A 2 -37.39 -21.59 -60.46
N THR A 3 -37.81 -22.19 -59.35
CA THR A 3 -37.23 -21.99 -58.02
C THR A 3 -36.27 -23.14 -57.71
N THR A 4 -34.96 -22.89 -57.83
CA THR A 4 -33.92 -23.86 -57.45
C THR A 4 -33.47 -23.62 -56.01
N ARG A 5 -33.88 -24.52 -55.12
CA ARG A 5 -33.60 -24.53 -53.67
C ARG A 5 -32.15 -25.00 -53.42
N ARG A 6 -31.25 -24.11 -52.99
CA ARG A 6 -29.89 -24.48 -52.53
C ARG A 6 -29.95 -25.03 -51.11
N SER A 7 -29.68 -26.33 -50.96
CA SER A 7 -29.38 -26.99 -49.70
C SER A 7 -27.99 -26.54 -49.20
N ARG A 8 -27.93 -25.97 -48.00
CA ARG A 8 -26.68 -25.54 -47.35
C ARG A 8 -26.33 -26.58 -46.28
N ASN A 9 -25.37 -27.46 -46.58
CA ASN A 9 -24.77 -28.37 -45.61
C ASN A 9 -23.90 -27.56 -44.63
N THR A 10 -24.43 -27.31 -43.43
CA THR A 10 -23.65 -26.81 -42.28
C THR A 10 -22.93 -27.98 -41.62
N ARG A 11 -21.64 -28.18 -41.96
CA ARG A 11 -20.73 -28.98 -41.13
C ARG A 11 -20.40 -28.18 -39.87
N ALA A 12 -20.66 -28.76 -38.71
CA ALA A 12 -20.19 -28.25 -37.43
C ALA A 12 -18.65 -28.28 -37.37
N PRO A 13 -17.98 -27.24 -36.83
CA PRO A 13 -16.55 -27.29 -36.59
C PRO A 13 -16.26 -28.23 -35.40
N ALA A 14 -15.28 -29.11 -35.59
CA ALA A 14 -14.76 -29.99 -34.56
C ALA A 14 -14.20 -29.18 -33.38
N SER A 15 -14.60 -29.55 -32.16
CA SER A 15 -14.10 -28.97 -30.92
C SER A 15 -12.65 -29.44 -30.71
N THR A 16 -11.69 -28.61 -31.05
CA THR A 16 -10.29 -28.80 -30.66
C THR A 16 -10.18 -28.47 -29.17
N THR A 17 -10.09 -29.50 -28.34
CA THR A 17 -9.75 -29.40 -26.91
C THR A 17 -8.34 -28.81 -26.81
N ALA A 18 -8.25 -27.49 -26.67
CA ALA A 18 -7.00 -26.81 -26.38
C ALA A 18 -6.51 -27.26 -25.01
N GLY A 19 -5.51 -28.14 -24.99
CA GLY A 19 -4.81 -28.52 -23.78
C GLY A 19 -4.30 -27.27 -23.09
N SER A 20 -4.77 -27.05 -21.86
CA SER A 20 -4.25 -26.02 -20.97
C SER A 20 -2.79 -26.36 -20.68
N VAL A 21 -1.87 -25.73 -21.40
CA VAL A 21 -0.44 -25.75 -21.10
C VAL A 21 -0.27 -24.88 -19.86
N VAL A 22 -0.29 -25.52 -18.69
CA VAL A 22 0.09 -24.86 -17.44
C VAL A 22 1.54 -24.45 -17.60
N ALA A 23 1.78 -23.15 -17.78
CA ALA A 23 3.13 -22.62 -17.86
C ALA A 23 3.86 -22.97 -16.55
N PRO A 24 5.09 -23.52 -16.61
CA PRO A 24 5.84 -23.83 -15.41
C PRO A 24 6.04 -22.54 -14.61
N VAL A 25 5.66 -22.58 -13.33
CA VAL A 25 5.95 -21.50 -12.38
C VAL A 25 7.47 -21.39 -12.29
N SER A 26 8.02 -20.32 -12.87
CA SER A 26 9.44 -20.01 -12.74
C SER A 26 9.76 -19.81 -11.26
N THR A 27 10.37 -20.80 -10.63
CA THR A 27 10.93 -20.66 -9.29
C THR A 27 12.08 -19.65 -9.38
N VAL A 28 11.86 -18.46 -8.85
CA VAL A 28 12.92 -17.45 -8.70
C VAL A 28 13.98 -18.03 -7.77
N SER A 29 15.09 -18.48 -8.34
CA SER A 29 16.23 -18.97 -7.57
C SER A 29 17.03 -17.77 -7.08
N TYR A 30 16.90 -17.44 -5.79
CA TYR A 30 17.67 -16.37 -5.18
C TYR A 30 19.11 -16.84 -4.96
N ALA A 31 20.09 -16.07 -5.43
CA ALA A 31 21.49 -16.33 -5.11
C ALA A 31 21.66 -16.37 -3.57
N PRO A 32 22.45 -17.31 -3.03
CA PRO A 32 22.72 -17.36 -1.59
C PRO A 32 23.37 -16.03 -1.17
N SER A 33 22.73 -15.32 -0.24
CA SER A 33 23.28 -14.05 0.24
C SER A 33 24.54 -14.31 1.05
N THR A 34 25.60 -13.57 0.76
CA THR A 34 26.88 -13.65 1.47
C THR A 34 26.84 -12.98 2.85
N HIS A 35 25.77 -12.25 3.18
CA HIS A 35 25.63 -11.55 4.45
C HIS A 35 25.17 -12.47 5.59
N PRO A 36 25.69 -12.26 6.82
CA PRO A 36 25.24 -13.00 8.00
C PRO A 36 23.73 -12.85 8.25
N PRO A 37 23.00 -13.91 8.66
CA PRO A 37 21.56 -13.85 8.92
C PRO A 37 21.18 -12.72 9.91
N LYS A 38 21.97 -12.55 10.97
CA LYS A 38 21.78 -11.49 11.97
C LYS A 38 21.84 -10.08 11.38
N PHE A 39 22.71 -9.84 10.40
CA PHE A 39 22.80 -8.54 9.74
C PHE A 39 21.54 -8.26 8.91
N ILE A 40 21.05 -9.26 8.18
CA ILE A 40 19.84 -9.14 7.37
C ILE A 40 18.62 -8.83 8.26
N THR A 41 18.47 -9.56 9.37
CA THR A 41 17.42 -9.30 10.35
C THR A 41 17.51 -7.88 10.92
N LEU A 42 18.72 -7.41 11.25
CA LEU A 42 18.93 -6.04 11.77
C LEU A 42 18.54 -4.96 10.75
N VAL A 43 18.88 -5.14 9.47
CA VAL A 43 18.46 -4.23 8.39
C VAL A 43 16.93 -4.23 8.27
N GLY A 44 16.29 -5.40 8.33
CA GLY A 44 14.84 -5.51 8.32
C GLY A 44 14.16 -4.78 9.49
N VAL A 45 14.70 -4.91 10.71
CA VAL A 45 14.24 -4.13 11.88
C VAL A 45 14.42 -2.63 11.66
N GLY A 46 15.54 -2.20 11.08
CA GLY A 46 15.77 -0.81 10.72
C GLY A 46 14.71 -0.25 9.77
N PHE A 47 14.32 -1.02 8.76
CA PHE A 47 13.23 -0.63 7.85
C PHE A 47 11.88 -0.56 8.56
N LEU A 48 11.57 -1.47 9.49
CA LEU A 48 10.34 -1.39 10.28
C LEU A 48 10.30 -0.15 11.18
N ILE A 49 11.43 0.24 11.78
CA ILE A 49 11.49 1.46 12.60
C ILE A 49 11.23 2.69 11.72
N LEU A 50 11.87 2.78 10.56
CA LEU A 50 11.64 3.88 9.61
C LEU A 50 10.20 3.90 9.11
N PHE A 51 9.63 2.73 8.82
CA PHE A 51 8.23 2.58 8.47
C PHE A 51 7.31 3.14 9.55
N VAL A 52 7.47 2.73 10.81
CA VAL A 52 6.62 3.22 11.92
C VAL A 52 6.75 4.73 12.11
N VAL A 53 7.96 5.28 12.04
CA VAL A 53 8.18 6.74 12.17
C VAL A 53 7.49 7.50 11.04
N ALA A 54 7.61 7.03 9.79
CA ALA A 54 6.96 7.64 8.64
C ALA A 54 5.44 7.52 8.74
N LEU A 55 4.93 6.35 9.12
CA LEU A 55 3.50 6.08 9.34
C LEU A 55 2.88 7.04 10.37
N LEU A 56 3.53 7.20 11.52
CA LEU A 56 3.11 8.14 12.55
C LEU A 56 3.08 9.57 12.04
N THR A 57 4.02 9.92 11.17
CA THR A 57 4.08 11.26 10.60
C THR A 57 2.93 11.50 9.63
N GLN A 58 2.60 10.54 8.76
CA GLN A 58 1.45 10.63 7.85
C GLN A 58 0.11 10.72 8.60
N ILE A 59 -0.04 9.96 9.68
CA ILE A 59 -1.24 10.05 10.52
C ILE A 59 -1.37 11.47 11.10
N GLN A 60 -0.29 12.03 11.65
CA GLN A 60 -0.30 13.40 12.21
C GLN A 60 -0.61 14.46 11.16
N THR A 61 -0.05 14.37 9.95
CA THR A 61 -0.28 15.36 8.89
C THR A 61 -1.72 15.26 8.37
N ASN A 62 -2.29 14.05 8.32
CA ASN A 62 -3.71 13.83 8.01
C ASN A 62 -4.65 14.34 9.12
N GLU A 63 -4.28 14.19 10.39
CA GLU A 63 -5.00 14.76 11.53
C GLU A 63 -4.95 16.29 11.52
N ALA A 64 -3.79 16.87 11.24
CA ALA A 64 -3.62 18.31 11.14
C ALA A 64 -4.46 18.90 9.99
N PHE A 65 -4.61 18.17 8.88
CA PHE A 65 -5.52 18.54 7.80
C PHE A 65 -6.98 18.62 8.25
N ILE A 66 -7.51 17.56 8.89
CA ILE A 66 -8.94 17.52 9.23
C ILE A 66 -9.30 18.44 10.41
N THR A 67 -8.36 18.65 11.33
CA THR A 67 -8.57 19.51 12.50
C THR A 67 -8.12 20.96 12.29
N ASN A 68 -7.49 21.27 11.16
CA ASN A 68 -6.76 22.52 10.93
C ASN A 68 -5.70 22.82 12.02
N ALA A 69 -5.14 21.78 12.63
CA ALA A 69 -4.16 21.89 13.71
C ALA A 69 -2.75 22.15 13.16
N GLY A 70 -2.52 23.37 12.66
CA GLY A 70 -1.17 23.92 12.41
C GLY A 70 -0.21 23.00 11.65
N GLN A 71 1.10 23.12 11.93
CA GLN A 71 2.09 22.23 11.34
C GLN A 71 2.60 21.18 12.35
N VAL A 72 2.95 20.01 11.84
CA VAL A 72 3.47 18.83 12.54
C VAL A 72 4.99 18.83 12.51
N ASN A 73 5.62 18.72 13.69
CA ASN A 73 7.06 18.57 13.77
C ASN A 73 7.49 17.14 13.44
N VAL A 74 7.98 16.93 12.22
CA VAL A 74 8.39 15.60 11.70
C VAL A 74 9.60 15.01 12.44
N TYR A 75 10.40 15.83 13.15
CA TYR A 75 11.53 15.35 13.95
C TYR A 75 11.11 14.82 15.34
N LYS A 76 9.88 15.10 15.76
CA LYS A 76 9.33 14.69 17.06
C LYS A 76 7.93 14.12 16.89
N PRO A 77 7.79 12.98 16.19
CA PRO A 77 6.50 12.35 16.00
C PRO A 77 5.89 11.97 17.35
N ASN A 78 4.59 12.20 17.50
CA ASN A 78 3.86 11.83 18.69
C ASN A 78 3.59 10.32 18.73
N TRP A 79 4.30 9.60 19.61
CA TRP A 79 4.12 8.16 19.80
C TRP A 79 2.79 7.78 20.44
N ALA A 80 2.08 8.71 21.09
CA ALA A 80 0.77 8.44 21.66
C ALA A 80 -0.29 8.08 20.60
N ILE A 81 -0.01 8.38 19.33
CA ILE A 81 -0.86 8.02 18.19
C ILE A 81 -1.07 6.53 18.05
N LEU A 82 -0.08 5.71 18.42
CA LEU A 82 -0.22 4.25 18.44
C LEU A 82 -1.32 3.79 19.40
N TRP A 83 -1.67 4.62 20.40
CA TRP A 83 -2.69 4.32 21.39
C TRP A 83 -4.08 4.88 21.03
N GLN A 84 -4.18 5.76 20.04
CA GLN A 84 -5.45 6.37 19.66
C GLN A 84 -6.51 5.34 19.22
N PRO A 85 -6.22 4.27 18.45
CA PRO A 85 -7.25 3.28 18.11
C PRO A 85 -7.85 2.61 19.34
N ILE A 86 -7.03 2.36 20.37
CA ILE A 86 -7.48 1.77 21.63
C ILE A 86 -8.32 2.79 22.40
N ALA A 87 -7.84 4.03 22.54
CA ALA A 87 -8.58 5.12 23.20
C ALA A 87 -9.92 5.43 22.51
N LEU A 88 -9.98 5.34 21.18
CA LEU A 88 -11.20 5.49 20.39
C LEU A 88 -12.23 4.41 20.74
N ILE A 89 -11.80 3.16 20.86
CA ILE A 89 -12.68 2.03 21.23
C ILE A 89 -13.16 2.17 22.68
N MET A 90 -12.31 2.67 23.58
CA MET A 90 -12.65 2.90 25.00
C MET A 90 -13.55 4.13 25.20
N GLY A 91 -13.67 5.01 24.20
CA GLY A 91 -14.44 6.25 24.31
C GLY A 91 -13.71 7.35 25.08
N ASP A 92 -12.38 7.25 25.20
CA ASP A 92 -11.55 8.18 25.98
C ASP A 92 -11.14 9.44 25.20
N LEU A 93 -11.47 9.50 23.90
CA LEU A 93 -11.15 10.63 23.03
C LEU A 93 -12.24 11.70 23.06
N SER A 94 -11.83 12.98 23.02
CA SER A 94 -12.78 14.05 22.74
C SER A 94 -13.41 13.86 21.34
N PRO A 95 -14.60 14.42 21.06
CA PRO A 95 -15.22 14.28 19.74
C PRO A 95 -14.31 14.73 18.59
N GLN A 96 -13.51 15.78 18.80
CA GLN A 96 -12.57 16.28 17.80
C GLN A 96 -11.40 15.31 17.58
N ASP A 97 -10.81 14.79 18.66
CA ASP A 97 -9.72 13.81 18.58
C ASP A 97 -10.18 12.49 17.97
N ALA A 98 -11.43 12.09 18.24
CA ALA A 98 -12.04 10.91 17.66
C ALA A 98 -12.18 11.04 16.13
N ILE A 99 -12.66 12.20 15.63
CA ILE A 99 -12.75 12.48 14.19
C ILE A 99 -11.36 12.47 13.56
N ALA A 100 -10.39 13.14 14.20
CA ALA A 100 -9.00 13.18 13.75
C ALA A 100 -8.42 11.77 13.64
N THR A 101 -8.57 10.96 14.70
CA THR A 101 -8.12 9.57 14.77
C THR A 101 -8.74 8.71 13.69
N ILE A 102 -10.07 8.76 13.52
CA ILE A 102 -10.79 7.98 12.50
C ILE A 102 -10.29 8.34 11.10
N PHE A 103 -10.09 9.63 10.82
CA PHE A 103 -9.64 10.09 9.52
C PHE A 103 -8.18 9.73 9.26
N GLY A 104 -7.28 10.02 10.21
CA GLY A 104 -5.85 9.74 10.12
C GLY A 104 -5.57 8.25 9.94
N TRP A 105 -6.06 7.41 10.85
CA TRP A 105 -5.92 5.95 10.74
C TRP A 105 -6.72 5.38 9.58
N GLY A 106 -7.90 5.91 9.27
CA GLY A 106 -8.74 5.41 8.19
C GLY A 106 -8.05 5.53 6.83
N ILE A 107 -7.49 6.70 6.52
CA ILE A 107 -6.73 6.92 5.27
C ILE A 107 -5.53 6.01 5.22
N GLU A 108 -4.81 5.89 6.33
CA GLU A 108 -3.59 5.11 6.40
C GLU A 108 -3.83 3.60 6.26
N LEU A 109 -4.89 3.08 6.87
CA LEU A 109 -5.30 1.68 6.69
C LEU A 109 -5.73 1.39 5.26
N ILE A 110 -6.41 2.32 4.59
CA ILE A 110 -6.75 2.16 3.17
C ILE A 110 -5.47 2.19 2.32
N TYR A 111 -4.53 3.10 2.62
CA TYR A 111 -3.24 3.17 1.95
C TYR A 111 -2.45 1.86 2.07
N LEU A 112 -2.24 1.37 3.29
CA LEU A 112 -1.57 0.09 3.56
C LEU A 112 -2.31 -1.08 2.91
N GLY A 113 -3.65 -1.07 2.94
CA GLY A 113 -4.47 -2.06 2.24
C GLY A 113 -4.20 -2.05 0.73
N PHE A 114 -4.06 -0.88 0.12
CA PHE A 114 -3.70 -0.76 -1.29
C PHE A 114 -2.28 -1.20 -1.59
N VAL A 115 -1.31 -0.96 -0.71
CA VAL A 115 0.09 -1.30 -0.98
C VAL A 115 0.40 -2.76 -0.65
N VAL A 116 0.09 -3.22 0.55
CA VAL A 116 0.31 -4.62 0.99
C VAL A 116 -0.61 -5.55 0.21
N GLY A 117 -1.86 -5.12 0.03
CA GLY A 117 -2.85 -5.88 -0.71
C GLY A 117 -2.78 -5.68 -2.21
N TYR A 118 -1.86 -4.89 -2.79
CA TYR A 118 -1.92 -4.57 -4.22
C TYR A 118 -2.00 -5.84 -5.08
N GLU A 119 -1.13 -6.82 -4.85
CA GLU A 119 -1.14 -8.07 -5.61
C GLU A 119 -2.38 -8.92 -5.33
N LEU A 120 -2.71 -9.14 -4.05
CA LEU A 120 -3.85 -9.96 -3.62
C LEU A 120 -5.21 -9.36 -4.03
N MET A 121 -5.37 -8.05 -3.86
CA MET A 121 -6.55 -7.29 -4.21
C MET A 121 -6.63 -7.10 -5.71
N GLN A 122 -5.55 -6.77 -6.43
CA GLN A 122 -5.61 -6.67 -7.89
C GLN A 122 -6.04 -8.00 -8.52
N HIS A 123 -5.55 -9.14 -8.02
CA HIS A 123 -6.02 -10.45 -8.47
C HIS A 123 -7.49 -10.73 -8.12
N SER A 124 -7.97 -10.28 -6.97
CA SER A 124 -9.37 -10.45 -6.55
C SER A 124 -10.32 -9.51 -7.31
N VAL A 125 -9.92 -8.26 -7.47
CA VAL A 125 -10.66 -7.17 -8.11
C VAL A 125 -10.66 -7.33 -9.63
N ALA A 126 -9.58 -7.80 -10.24
CA ALA A 126 -9.55 -8.10 -11.67
C ALA A 126 -10.51 -9.24 -12.05
N ARG A 127 -10.74 -10.20 -11.14
CA ARG A 127 -11.78 -11.23 -11.32
C ARG A 127 -13.19 -10.63 -11.32
N SER A 128 -13.41 -9.56 -10.56
CA SER A 128 -14.69 -8.81 -10.55
C SER A 128 -14.88 -7.91 -11.78
N GLY A 129 -13.85 -7.72 -12.60
CA GLY A 129 -13.92 -7.03 -13.89
C GLY A 129 -12.91 -5.88 -14.06
N LEU A 130 -12.66 -5.52 -15.32
CA LEU A 130 -11.67 -4.49 -15.71
C LEU A 130 -11.96 -3.11 -15.11
N LEU A 131 -13.23 -2.74 -14.94
CA LEU A 131 -13.63 -1.47 -14.35
C LEU A 131 -13.20 -1.36 -12.88
N MET A 132 -13.40 -2.42 -12.10
CA MET A 132 -13.02 -2.43 -10.70
C MET A 132 -11.50 -2.38 -10.51
N GLY A 133 -10.73 -3.07 -11.37
CA GLY A 133 -9.27 -2.96 -11.35
C GLY A 133 -8.77 -1.53 -11.63
N ARG A 134 -9.46 -0.80 -12.53
CA ARG A 134 -9.15 0.61 -12.82
C ARG A 134 -9.50 1.52 -11.64
N ILE A 135 -10.68 1.36 -11.04
CA ILE A 135 -11.11 2.14 -9.87
C ILE A 135 -10.12 1.96 -8.73
N PHE A 136 -9.72 0.72 -8.45
CA PHE A 136 -8.73 0.41 -7.41
C PHE A 136 -7.40 1.10 -7.65
N LYS A 137 -6.84 0.98 -8.87
CA LYS A 137 -5.58 1.63 -9.23
C LYS A 137 -5.66 3.15 -9.13
N THR A 138 -6.74 3.75 -9.64
CA THR A 138 -6.95 5.21 -9.55
C THR A 138 -7.08 5.65 -8.09
N GLY A 139 -7.87 4.93 -7.29
CA GLY A 139 -8.01 5.20 -5.86
C GLY A 139 -6.68 5.13 -5.10
N SER A 140 -5.83 4.16 -5.45
CA SER A 140 -4.48 4.05 -4.86
C SER A 140 -3.64 5.30 -5.15
N TRP A 141 -3.63 5.78 -6.39
CA TRP A 141 -2.91 7.01 -6.76
C TRP A 141 -3.48 8.25 -6.08
N ILE A 142 -4.81 8.33 -5.92
CA ILE A 142 -5.45 9.44 -5.21
C ILE A 142 -5.00 9.47 -3.75
N ILE A 143 -4.97 8.33 -3.07
CA ILE A 143 -4.56 8.27 -1.65
C ILE A 143 -3.07 8.58 -1.49
N VAL A 144 -2.20 8.05 -2.36
CA VAL A 144 -0.77 8.43 -2.37
C VAL A 144 -0.62 9.93 -2.54
N GLY A 145 -1.33 10.51 -3.51
CA GLY A 145 -1.29 11.95 -3.78
C GLY A 145 -1.81 12.77 -2.61
N PHE A 146 -2.86 12.30 -1.94
CA PHE A 146 -3.40 12.93 -0.75
C PHE A 146 -2.39 12.92 0.40
N ASN A 147 -1.82 11.77 0.75
CA ASN A 147 -0.79 11.67 1.80
C ASN A 147 0.43 12.54 1.48
N MET A 148 0.89 12.55 0.22
CA MET A 148 1.99 13.43 -0.19
C MET A 148 1.63 14.92 -0.04
N TRP A 149 0.39 15.29 -0.38
CA TRP A 149 -0.06 16.67 -0.25
C TRP A 149 -0.20 17.08 1.23
N THR A 150 -0.74 16.22 2.11
CA THR A 150 -0.82 16.51 3.54
C THR A 150 0.57 16.59 4.15
N ASP A 151 1.48 15.65 3.82
CA ASP A 151 2.87 15.69 4.27
C ASP A 151 3.59 16.97 3.85
N TYR A 152 3.37 17.44 2.62
CA TYR A 152 3.98 18.67 2.11
C TYR A 152 3.50 19.91 2.88
N ASN A 153 2.19 20.04 3.10
CA ASN A 153 1.58 21.24 3.67
C ASN A 153 1.67 21.30 5.19
N TYR A 154 1.55 20.14 5.85
CA TYR A 154 1.45 20.05 7.30
C TYR A 154 2.74 19.56 7.94
N GLY A 155 3.65 18.88 7.24
CA GLY A 155 4.97 18.53 7.80
C GLY A 155 5.90 19.75 7.88
N THR A 156 6.43 20.05 9.07
CA THR A 156 7.43 21.12 9.26
C THR A 156 8.84 20.60 9.07
N LEU A 157 9.56 21.15 8.09
CA LEU A 157 11.01 21.03 7.97
C LEU A 157 11.62 22.42 8.00
N SER A 158 12.85 22.54 8.52
CA SER A 158 13.60 23.80 8.51
C SER A 158 14.17 24.14 7.13
N THR A 159 13.55 23.66 6.05
CA THR A 159 14.07 23.66 4.68
C THR A 159 13.16 24.43 3.74
N ALA A 160 13.68 24.84 2.59
CA ALA A 160 12.88 25.45 1.52
C ALA A 160 11.79 24.48 0.99
N ALA A 161 10.85 24.99 0.19
CA ALA A 161 9.74 24.23 -0.39
C ALA A 161 10.14 22.87 -1.01
N TRP A 162 11.31 22.80 -1.67
CA TRP A 162 11.83 21.54 -2.23
C TRP A 162 12.16 20.48 -1.18
N GLY A 163 12.55 20.89 0.03
CA GLY A 163 12.76 19.97 1.16
C GLY A 163 11.45 19.35 1.63
N HIS A 164 10.35 20.11 1.66
CA HIS A 164 9.01 19.59 1.93
C HIS A 164 8.55 18.61 0.85
N ALA A 165 8.80 18.90 -0.43
CA ALA A 165 8.46 18.01 -1.53
C ALA A 165 9.25 16.69 -1.46
N ALA A 166 10.56 16.77 -1.22
CA ALA A 166 11.41 15.59 -1.06
C ALA A 166 10.97 14.74 0.14
N PHE A 167 10.64 15.38 1.26
CA PHE A 167 10.11 14.71 2.44
C PHE A 167 8.80 14.00 2.15
N ALA A 168 7.81 14.67 1.58
CA ALA A 168 6.51 14.06 1.26
C ALA A 168 6.68 12.83 0.35
N PHE A 169 7.57 12.90 -0.64
CA PHE A 169 7.86 11.78 -1.54
C PHE A 169 8.56 10.63 -0.81
N ILE A 170 9.57 10.91 0.00
CA ILE A 170 10.32 9.90 0.74
C ILE A 170 9.42 9.24 1.80
N THR A 171 8.60 10.01 2.52
CA THR A 171 7.66 9.49 3.51
C THR A 171 6.66 8.55 2.85
N ALA A 172 6.00 8.97 1.76
CA ALA A 172 5.10 8.10 1.01
C ALA A 172 5.79 6.82 0.51
N PHE A 173 7.04 6.92 0.04
CA PHE A 173 7.81 5.75 -0.37
C PHE A 173 8.13 4.81 0.80
N ILE A 174 8.57 5.34 1.95
CA ILE A 174 8.88 4.54 3.14
C ILE A 174 7.63 3.82 3.63
N VAL A 175 6.50 4.52 3.76
CA VAL A 175 5.25 3.90 4.23
C VAL A 175 4.76 2.84 3.26
N GLY A 176 4.86 3.07 1.95
CA GLY A 176 4.49 2.07 0.95
C GLY A 176 5.35 0.80 1.01
N PHE A 177 6.67 0.92 1.12
CA PHE A 177 7.56 -0.22 0.85
C PHE A 177 8.25 -0.80 2.08
N PHE A 178 8.64 0.02 3.06
CA PHE A 178 9.59 -0.43 4.10
C PHE A 178 8.96 -1.40 5.10
N GLY A 179 7.65 -1.34 5.33
CA GLY A 179 6.93 -2.33 6.15
C GLY A 179 7.08 -3.75 5.57
N THR A 180 6.71 -3.91 4.29
CA THR A 180 6.77 -5.19 3.59
C THR A 180 8.21 -5.69 3.41
N ILE A 181 9.13 -4.81 2.98
CA ILE A 181 10.54 -5.18 2.81
C ILE A 181 11.17 -5.55 4.16
N GLY A 182 10.87 -4.80 5.22
CA GLY A 182 11.37 -5.06 6.57
C GLY A 182 10.96 -6.44 7.09
N LEU A 183 9.67 -6.79 6.96
CA LEU A 183 9.17 -8.11 7.33
C LEU A 183 9.81 -9.23 6.51
N ALA A 184 9.91 -9.06 5.18
CA ALA A 184 10.51 -10.05 4.29
C ALA A 184 11.99 -10.31 4.62
N LEU A 185 12.75 -9.25 4.96
CA LEU A 185 14.15 -9.39 5.39
C LEU A 185 14.27 -10.10 6.74
N ILE A 186 13.37 -9.84 7.68
CA ILE A 186 13.36 -10.51 8.99
C ILE A 186 13.07 -12.00 8.81
N GLU A 187 12.04 -12.36 8.04
CA GLU A 187 11.67 -13.75 7.75
C GLU A 187 12.83 -14.49 7.05
N HIS A 188 13.44 -13.85 6.04
CA HIS A 188 14.58 -14.41 5.33
C HIS A 188 15.80 -14.59 6.23
N GLY A 189 16.08 -13.64 7.13
CA GLY A 189 17.14 -13.76 8.12
C GLY A 189 16.87 -14.89 9.10
N TRP A 190 15.64 -15.04 9.58
CA TRP A 190 15.25 -16.07 10.55
C TRP A 190 15.29 -17.49 9.97
N SER A 191 14.86 -17.66 8.71
CA SER A 191 14.90 -18.97 8.02
C SER A 191 16.32 -19.52 7.80
N ARG A 192 17.35 -18.71 8.04
CA ARG A 192 18.76 -19.05 7.84
C ARG A 192 19.60 -19.03 9.13
N ALA A 193 19.01 -18.66 10.26
CA ALA A 193 19.67 -18.60 11.57
C ALA A 193 19.61 -19.96 12.28
#